data_AF-A0A9P7JSD5-F1
#
_entry.id   AF-A0A9P7JSD5-F1
#
_cell.length_a   1.000
_cell.length_b   1.000
_cell.length_c   1.000
_cell.angle_alpha   90.00
_cell.angle_beta   90.00
_cell.angle_gamma   90.00
#
_symmetry.space_group_name_H-M   'P 1'
#
loop_
_entity.id
_entity.type
_entity.pdbx_description
1 polymer ?
#
loop_
_entity_poly.entity_id
_entity_poly.type
_entity_poly.pdbx_seq_one_letter_code
_entity_poly.pdbx_strand_id
1 'polypeptide(L)'
;MIVGGMMQFLAKAQGMPKHIEAALVKTTRNFIWNDARSPPMNLEQLYQPKETRGINLLDIKSRNEAIKMTWVKSYLNISPTRPTWAYVLDLLINNLKTKDINNGKRVDNTFLQNWDPPTRGHNSRSLPNEALKIIKTTKKHNIVFTPIKMSKNIKKQLPAWHNIGAPQNMYHKTKNKCLQETHNVQNIKNLIKCRKRLTRLRGDLLHVSRKTCACSNCKRDRNKGCKNPYYCAQIATKS
;
A
#
# COMPACT_ATOMS: atom_id res chain seq x y z
N MET A 1 -32.08 15.88 -11.13
CA MET A 1 -30.80 15.14 -11.06
C MET A 1 -29.74 15.78 -10.14
N ILE A 2 -30.11 16.75 -9.28
CA ILE A 2 -29.19 17.52 -8.42
C ILE A 2 -28.86 16.76 -7.12
N VAL A 3 -29.87 16.19 -6.46
CA VAL A 3 -29.71 15.51 -5.16
C VAL A 3 -28.80 14.28 -5.26
N GLY A 4 -28.96 13.48 -6.32
CA GLY A 4 -28.09 12.33 -6.58
C GLY A 4 -26.62 12.74 -6.77
N GLY A 5 -26.34 13.85 -7.45
CA GLY A 5 -24.98 14.37 -7.63
C GLY A 5 -24.37 14.89 -6.32
N MET A 6 -25.13 15.70 -5.56
CA MET A 6 -24.68 16.26 -4.28
C MET A 6 -24.40 15.17 -3.23
N MET A 7 -25.28 14.18 -3.12
CA MET A 7 -25.08 13.05 -2.21
C MET A 7 -23.83 12.24 -2.58
N GLN A 8 -23.59 12.00 -3.88
CA GLN A 8 -22.43 11.26 -4.34
C GLN A 8 -21.12 12.04 -4.15
N PHE A 9 -21.16 13.38 -4.25
CA PHE A 9 -20.03 14.23 -3.92
C PHE A 9 -19.63 14.10 -2.45
N LEU A 10 -20.60 14.21 -1.52
CA LEU A 10 -20.34 14.04 -0.09
C LEU A 10 -19.91 12.60 0.24
N ALA A 11 -20.55 11.60 -0.36
CA ALA A 11 -20.15 10.21 -0.22
C ALA A 11 -18.71 9.96 -0.70
N LYS A 12 -18.25 10.68 -1.74
CA LYS A 12 -16.86 10.62 -2.20
C LYS A 12 -15.87 11.29 -1.24
N ALA A 13 -16.29 12.28 -0.48
CA ALA A 13 -15.43 12.97 0.48
C ALA A 13 -15.34 12.23 1.83
N GLN A 14 -16.46 11.74 2.35
CA GLN A 14 -16.57 11.24 3.73
C GLN A 14 -17.09 9.78 3.82
N GLY A 15 -17.48 9.19 2.70
CA GLY A 15 -18.22 7.93 2.67
C GLY A 15 -19.72 8.13 2.98
N MET A 16 -20.47 7.04 2.89
CA MET A 16 -21.89 7.00 3.26
C MET A 16 -22.11 6.00 4.41
N PRO A 17 -22.69 6.42 5.55
CA PRO A 17 -23.08 5.50 6.61
C PRO A 17 -24.10 4.48 6.10
N LYS A 18 -24.02 3.23 6.60
CA LYS A 18 -24.90 2.13 6.13
C LYS A 18 -26.39 2.41 6.33
N HIS A 19 -26.77 3.07 7.42
CA HIS A 19 -28.16 3.38 7.69
C HIS A 19 -28.71 4.43 6.71
N ILE A 20 -27.88 5.41 6.31
CA ILE A 20 -28.22 6.39 5.27
C ILE A 20 -28.32 5.72 3.90
N GLU A 21 -27.37 4.86 3.55
CA GLU A 21 -27.44 4.07 2.31
C GLU A 21 -28.73 3.25 2.23
N ALA A 22 -29.08 2.55 3.31
CA ALA A 22 -30.30 1.76 3.40
C ALA A 22 -31.57 2.62 3.30
N ALA A 23 -31.59 3.78 3.97
CA ALA A 23 -32.68 4.73 3.90
C ALA A 23 -32.89 5.26 2.47
N LEU A 24 -31.82 5.64 1.77
CA LEU A 24 -31.90 6.13 0.39
C LEU A 24 -32.36 5.05 -0.60
N VAL A 25 -31.89 3.81 -0.43
CA VAL A 25 -32.38 2.67 -1.23
C VAL A 25 -33.87 2.45 -0.98
N LYS A 26 -34.32 2.54 0.28
CA LYS A 26 -35.74 2.45 0.64
C LYS A 26 -36.56 3.59 0.03
N THR A 27 -36.14 4.84 0.16
CA THR A 27 -36.81 6.00 -0.43
C THR A 27 -36.91 5.87 -1.95
N THR A 28 -35.84 5.43 -2.61
CA THR A 28 -35.84 5.21 -4.07
C THR A 28 -36.84 4.12 -4.46
N ARG A 29 -36.87 3.00 -3.73
CA ARG A 29 -37.83 1.92 -3.94
C ARG A 29 -39.27 2.40 -3.75
N ASN A 30 -39.54 3.12 -2.67
CA ASN A 30 -40.86 3.65 -2.35
C ASN A 30 -41.34 4.64 -3.41
N PHE A 31 -40.44 5.50 -3.91
CA PHE A 31 -40.74 6.44 -4.97
C PHE A 31 -41.14 5.74 -6.29
N ILE A 32 -40.39 4.73 -6.71
CA ILE A 32 -40.68 3.99 -7.97
C ILE A 32 -42.01 3.25 -7.88
N TRP A 33 -42.33 2.70 -6.71
CA TRP A 33 -43.48 1.83 -6.52
C TRP A 33 -44.65 2.48 -5.78
N ASN A 34 -44.62 3.80 -5.55
CA ASN A 34 -45.63 4.54 -4.81
C ASN A 34 -46.06 3.85 -3.50
N ASP A 35 -45.07 3.49 -2.67
CA ASP A 35 -45.22 2.76 -1.41
C ASP A 35 -45.90 1.37 -1.51
N ALA A 36 -45.97 0.76 -2.70
CA ALA A 36 -46.51 -0.59 -2.86
C ALA A 36 -45.75 -1.64 -2.02
N ARG A 37 -46.53 -2.45 -1.29
CA ARG A 37 -46.01 -3.49 -0.38
C ARG A 37 -45.23 -4.58 -1.12
N SER A 38 -45.71 -4.96 -2.31
CA SER A 38 -45.13 -6.00 -3.15
C SER A 38 -44.84 -5.42 -4.54
N PRO A 39 -43.64 -4.89 -4.78
CA PRO A 39 -43.29 -4.36 -6.08
C PRO A 39 -43.22 -5.48 -7.13
N PRO A 40 -43.67 -5.22 -8.36
CA PRO A 40 -43.73 -6.23 -9.42
C PRO A 40 -42.36 -6.59 -9.99
N MET A 41 -41.34 -5.76 -9.79
CA MET A 41 -39.96 -6.06 -10.18
C MET A 41 -38.98 -5.81 -9.03
N ASN A 42 -37.92 -6.62 -9.00
CA ASN A 42 -36.82 -6.44 -8.07
C ASN A 42 -35.94 -5.24 -8.47
N LEU A 43 -35.16 -4.73 -7.52
CA LEU A 43 -34.27 -3.58 -7.76
C LEU A 43 -33.12 -3.93 -8.71
N GLU A 44 -32.65 -5.18 -8.70
CA GLU A 44 -31.54 -5.63 -9.56
C GLU A 44 -31.86 -5.49 -11.05
N GLN A 45 -33.10 -5.79 -11.44
CA GLN A 45 -33.61 -5.58 -12.79
C GLN A 45 -33.72 -4.10 -13.13
N LEU A 46 -34.16 -3.26 -12.19
CA LEU A 46 -34.29 -1.82 -12.39
C LEU A 46 -32.92 -1.15 -12.63
N TYR A 47 -31.85 -1.64 -11.99
CA TYR A 47 -30.49 -1.14 -12.17
C TYR A 47 -29.92 -1.43 -13.56
N GLN A 48 -30.44 -2.44 -14.27
CA GLN A 48 -29.90 -2.82 -15.56
C GLN A 48 -30.14 -1.74 -16.64
N PRO A 49 -29.32 -1.72 -17.71
CA PRO A 49 -29.55 -0.87 -18.87
C PRO A 49 -30.90 -1.14 -19.56
N LYS A 50 -31.35 -0.19 -20.38
CA LYS A 50 -32.65 -0.29 -21.08
C LYS A 50 -32.67 -1.42 -22.10
N GLU A 51 -31.51 -1.73 -22.67
CA GLU A 51 -31.26 -2.80 -23.63
C GLU A 51 -31.62 -4.17 -23.04
N THR A 52 -31.40 -4.35 -21.75
CA THR A 52 -31.73 -5.56 -20.98
C THR A 52 -33.06 -5.45 -20.23
N ARG A 53 -33.97 -4.58 -20.70
CA ARG A 53 -35.28 -4.31 -20.08
C ARG A 53 -35.19 -3.76 -18.66
N GLY A 54 -34.11 -3.07 -18.32
CA GLY A 54 -34.00 -2.28 -17.09
C GLY A 54 -34.35 -0.80 -17.33
N ILE A 55 -34.19 0.04 -16.31
CA ILE A 55 -34.45 1.49 -16.41
C ILE A 55 -33.19 2.32 -16.12
N ASN A 56 -32.03 1.67 -15.99
CA ASN A 56 -30.77 2.29 -15.61
C ASN A 56 -30.88 3.07 -14.29
N LEU A 57 -31.58 2.48 -13.32
CA LEU A 57 -31.76 3.08 -12.00
C LEU A 57 -30.41 3.18 -11.29
N LEU A 58 -30.22 4.25 -10.52
CA LEU A 58 -29.02 4.43 -9.73
C LEU A 58 -28.88 3.36 -8.63
N ASP A 59 -27.93 2.44 -8.81
CA ASP A 59 -27.47 1.58 -7.72
C ASP A 59 -26.50 2.34 -6.80
N ILE A 60 -27.04 2.82 -5.67
CA ILE A 60 -26.30 3.54 -4.65
C ILE A 60 -25.20 2.68 -4.04
N LYS A 61 -25.44 1.37 -3.85
CA LYS A 61 -24.46 0.45 -3.23
C LYS A 61 -23.27 0.26 -4.15
N SER A 62 -23.54 -0.01 -5.43
CA SER A 62 -22.48 -0.16 -6.45
C SER A 62 -21.71 1.14 -6.64
N ARG A 63 -22.36 2.31 -6.62
CA ARG A 63 -21.64 3.60 -6.66
C ARG A 63 -20.77 3.85 -5.43
N ASN A 64 -21.28 3.60 -4.22
CA ASN A 64 -20.50 3.75 -3.00
C ASN A 64 -19.28 2.81 -2.99
N GLU A 65 -19.41 1.61 -3.54
CA GLU A 65 -18.30 0.69 -3.73
C GLU A 65 -17.29 1.20 -4.77
N ALA A 66 -17.76 1.73 -5.91
CA ALA A 66 -16.91 2.34 -6.91
C ALA A 66 -16.14 3.56 -6.37
N ILE A 67 -16.76 4.37 -5.51
CA ILE A 67 -16.09 5.46 -4.79
C ILE A 67 -14.92 4.91 -3.96
N LYS A 68 -15.13 3.85 -3.17
CA LYS A 68 -14.04 3.22 -2.40
C LYS A 68 -12.93 2.73 -3.33
N MET A 69 -13.27 2.18 -4.49
CA MET A 69 -12.29 1.77 -5.50
C MET A 69 -11.47 2.95 -6.04
N THR A 70 -12.05 4.15 -6.17
CA THR A 70 -11.25 5.34 -6.54
C THR A 70 -10.25 5.74 -5.46
N TRP A 71 -10.59 5.57 -4.17
CA TRP A 71 -9.66 5.79 -3.07
C TRP A 71 -8.56 4.73 -3.06
N VAL A 72 -8.90 3.45 -3.26
CA VAL A 72 -7.92 2.36 -3.40
C VAL A 72 -6.95 2.66 -4.53
N LYS A 73 -7.44 3.03 -5.72
CA LYS A 73 -6.61 3.41 -6.87
C LYS A 73 -5.65 4.55 -6.52
N SER A 74 -6.14 5.56 -5.80
CA SER A 74 -5.34 6.71 -5.39
C SER A 74 -4.29 6.34 -4.34
N TYR A 75 -4.63 5.47 -3.39
CA TYR A 75 -3.70 4.97 -2.37
C TYR A 75 -2.57 4.12 -2.96
N LEU A 76 -2.90 3.27 -3.94
CA LEU A 76 -1.96 2.41 -4.65
C LEU A 76 -1.11 3.16 -5.70
N ASN A 77 -1.36 4.45 -5.92
CA ASN A 77 -0.50 5.27 -6.76
C ASN A 77 0.87 5.44 -6.09
N ILE A 78 1.93 4.92 -6.71
CA ILE A 78 3.32 5.04 -6.23
C ILE A 78 4.16 6.04 -7.03
N SER A 79 3.53 6.77 -7.96
CA SER A 79 4.18 7.79 -8.78
C SER A 79 4.38 9.10 -7.99
N PRO A 80 5.10 10.10 -8.55
CA PRO A 80 5.24 11.41 -7.92
C PRO A 80 3.92 12.14 -7.65
N THR A 81 2.81 11.73 -8.29
CA THR A 81 1.48 12.29 -8.06
C THR A 81 0.71 11.57 -6.93
N ARG A 82 1.41 10.75 -6.13
CA ARG A 82 0.81 10.06 -4.97
C ARG A 82 0.23 11.09 -4.00
N PRO A 83 -1.04 10.96 -3.59
CA PRO A 83 -1.66 11.95 -2.72
C PRO A 83 -1.08 11.88 -1.29
N THR A 84 -0.99 13.04 -0.63
CA THR A 84 -0.42 13.19 0.73
C THR A 84 -1.07 12.27 1.76
N TRP A 85 -2.39 12.12 1.70
CA TRP A 85 -3.12 11.26 2.65
C TRP A 85 -2.71 9.78 2.56
N ALA A 86 -2.20 9.31 1.42
CA ALA A 86 -1.74 7.94 1.28
C ALA A 86 -0.48 7.67 2.12
N TYR A 87 0.39 8.67 2.29
CA TYR A 87 1.54 8.57 3.19
C TYR A 87 1.12 8.54 4.65
N VAL A 88 0.12 9.34 5.04
CA VAL A 88 -0.46 9.28 6.38
C VAL A 88 -1.06 7.91 6.64
N LEU A 89 -1.75 7.34 5.64
CA LEU A 89 -2.33 6.01 5.74
C LEU A 89 -1.27 4.92 5.90
N ASP A 90 -0.16 5.00 5.17
CA ASP A 90 0.98 4.09 5.36
C ASP A 90 1.44 4.12 6.83
N LEU A 91 1.62 5.31 7.43
CA LEU A 91 2.04 5.46 8.83
C LEU A 91 1.05 4.82 9.81
N LEU A 92 -0.25 5.06 9.62
CA LEU A 92 -1.31 4.49 10.46
C LEU A 92 -1.32 2.96 10.37
N ILE A 93 -1.27 2.41 9.16
CA ILE A 93 -1.23 0.96 8.94
C ILE A 93 0.03 0.36 9.54
N ASN A 94 1.16 1.06 9.42
CA ASN A 94 2.42 0.66 9.99
C ASN A 94 2.44 0.63 11.52
N ASN A 95 1.51 1.26 12.21
CA ASN A 95 1.37 1.12 13.66
C ASN A 95 0.77 -0.24 14.07
N LEU A 96 0.19 -1.00 13.13
CA LEU A 96 -0.38 -2.33 13.39
C LEU A 96 0.64 -3.47 13.38
N LYS A 97 1.93 -3.15 13.19
CA LYS A 97 2.99 -4.17 13.07
C LYS A 97 3.04 -5.06 14.32
N THR A 98 3.11 -6.36 14.08
CA THR A 98 3.37 -7.35 15.13
C THR A 98 4.83 -7.23 15.62
N LYS A 99 5.11 -7.74 16.83
CA LYS A 99 6.46 -7.75 17.42
C LYS A 99 7.50 -8.43 16.50
N ASP A 100 7.08 -9.38 15.66
CA ASP A 100 7.92 -10.04 14.66
C ASP A 100 8.36 -9.13 13.52
N ILE A 101 7.58 -8.08 13.25
CA ILE A 101 7.89 -7.04 12.27
C ILE A 101 8.69 -5.89 12.93
N ASN A 102 8.44 -5.60 14.21
CA ASN A 102 9.11 -4.49 14.96
C ASN A 102 10.60 -4.69 15.25
N ASN A 103 11.15 -5.86 14.93
CA ASN A 103 12.54 -6.25 15.18
C ASN A 103 13.55 -5.67 14.16
N GLY A 104 13.44 -4.38 13.83
CA GLY A 104 14.33 -3.64 12.92
C GLY A 104 13.82 -3.47 11.48
N LYS A 105 12.63 -4.02 11.16
CA LYS A 105 12.11 -4.00 9.79
C LYS A 105 11.40 -2.68 9.52
N ARG A 106 11.94 -1.90 8.59
CA ARG A 106 11.20 -0.81 7.97
C ARG A 106 10.17 -1.39 7.01
N VAL A 107 8.96 -0.91 7.18
CA VAL A 107 7.80 -1.29 6.41
C VAL A 107 7.23 0.02 5.92
N ASP A 108 6.99 0.05 4.62
CA ASP A 108 6.49 1.22 3.91
C ASP A 108 5.02 0.95 3.56
N ASN A 109 4.77 0.52 2.32
CA ASN A 109 3.45 0.19 1.83
C ASN A 109 3.20 -1.32 1.93
N THR A 110 2.14 -1.72 2.63
CA THR A 110 1.68 -3.12 2.78
C THR A 110 1.56 -3.87 1.47
N PHE A 111 1.13 -3.20 0.40
CA PHE A 111 0.85 -3.81 -0.90
C PHE A 111 2.10 -4.00 -1.76
N LEU A 112 3.26 -3.53 -1.29
CA LEU A 112 4.55 -3.83 -1.91
C LEU A 112 5.35 -4.86 -1.10
N GLN A 113 4.81 -5.32 0.03
CA GLN A 113 5.50 -6.17 0.98
C GLN A 113 4.68 -7.42 1.34
N ASN A 114 5.35 -8.45 1.87
CA ASN A 114 4.76 -9.76 2.14
C ASN A 114 4.09 -9.89 3.52
N TRP A 115 3.57 -8.79 4.08
CA TRP A 115 2.85 -8.80 5.35
C TRP A 115 1.43 -8.28 5.17
N ASP A 116 0.50 -8.83 5.94
CA ASP A 116 -0.92 -8.52 5.82
C ASP A 116 -1.44 -7.81 7.09
N PRO A 117 -1.96 -6.57 7.00
CA PRO A 117 -2.50 -5.88 8.15
C PRO A 117 -3.81 -6.52 8.66
N PRO A 118 -4.02 -6.60 9.98
CA PRO A 118 -5.25 -7.16 10.54
C PRO A 118 -6.46 -6.28 10.24
N THR A 119 -7.54 -6.88 9.73
CA THR A 119 -8.79 -6.19 9.38
C THR A 119 -9.92 -6.42 10.40
N ARG A 120 -9.65 -7.20 11.45
CA ARG A 120 -10.55 -7.58 12.53
C ARG A 120 -9.79 -7.61 13.87
N GLY A 121 -10.53 -7.66 14.98
CA GLY A 121 -9.98 -7.76 16.34
C GLY A 121 -9.47 -6.44 16.91
N HIS A 122 -8.88 -6.51 18.12
CA HIS A 122 -8.42 -5.34 18.89
C HIS A 122 -7.50 -4.43 18.08
N ASN A 123 -6.49 -5.00 17.41
CA ASN A 123 -5.50 -4.20 16.66
C ASN A 123 -6.15 -3.41 15.52
N SER A 124 -7.15 -3.98 14.83
CA SER A 124 -7.86 -3.26 13.77
C SER A 124 -8.64 -2.04 14.26
N ARG A 125 -9.06 -2.01 15.54
CA ARG A 125 -9.82 -0.88 16.13
C ARG A 125 -8.98 0.38 16.31
N SER A 126 -7.65 0.25 16.28
CA SER A 126 -6.74 1.40 16.33
C SER A 126 -6.63 2.15 15.00
N LEU A 127 -7.12 1.57 13.89
CA LEU A 127 -7.19 2.25 12.61
C LEU A 127 -8.50 3.04 12.46
N PRO A 128 -8.45 4.23 11.83
CA PRO A 128 -9.65 4.90 11.36
C PRO A 128 -10.48 4.00 10.43
N ASN A 129 -11.80 4.17 10.45
CA ASN A 129 -12.73 3.37 9.67
C ASN A 129 -12.43 3.43 8.15
N GLU A 130 -11.95 4.57 7.68
CA GLU A 130 -11.62 4.85 6.27
C GLU A 130 -10.43 4.01 5.83
N ALA A 131 -9.42 3.88 6.69
CA ALA A 131 -8.26 3.02 6.47
C ALA A 131 -8.69 1.55 6.38
N LEU A 132 -9.53 1.11 7.31
CA LEU A 132 -10.07 -0.26 7.31
C LEU A 132 -10.92 -0.54 6.06
N LYS A 133 -11.71 0.43 5.60
CA LYS A 133 -12.49 0.31 4.36
C LYS A 133 -11.58 0.10 3.17
N ILE A 134 -10.49 0.86 3.03
CA ILE A 134 -9.51 0.68 1.94
C ILE A 134 -8.94 -0.74 1.95
N ILE A 135 -8.44 -1.21 3.10
CA ILE A 135 -7.85 -2.56 3.22
C ILE A 135 -8.88 -3.66 2.95
N LYS A 136 -10.12 -3.49 3.43
CA LYS A 136 -11.20 -4.46 3.21
C LYS A 136 -11.63 -4.48 1.73
N THR A 137 -11.74 -3.32 1.09
CA THR A 137 -12.08 -3.21 -0.32
C THR A 137 -11.00 -3.85 -1.19
N THR A 138 -9.71 -3.61 -0.91
CA THR A 138 -8.62 -4.28 -1.64
C THR A 138 -8.69 -5.80 -1.53
N LYS A 139 -8.92 -6.34 -0.32
CA LYS A 139 -9.05 -7.79 -0.10
C LYS A 139 -10.29 -8.36 -0.79
N LYS A 140 -11.44 -7.68 -0.67
CA LYS A 140 -12.70 -8.11 -1.29
C LYS A 140 -12.58 -8.28 -2.81
N HIS A 141 -11.83 -7.38 -3.46
CA HIS A 141 -11.63 -7.41 -4.91
C HIS A 141 -10.33 -8.13 -5.33
N ASN A 142 -9.67 -8.87 -4.42
CA ASN A 142 -8.41 -9.57 -4.68
C ASN A 142 -7.35 -8.69 -5.37
N ILE A 143 -7.28 -7.42 -4.99
CA ILE A 143 -6.34 -6.47 -5.57
C ILE A 143 -4.94 -6.79 -5.04
N VAL A 144 -4.11 -7.30 -5.92
CA VAL A 144 -2.72 -7.67 -5.65
C VAL A 144 -1.79 -6.91 -6.58
N PHE A 145 -0.57 -6.66 -6.13
CA PHE A 145 0.46 -6.07 -6.98
C PHE A 145 1.01 -7.14 -7.93
N THR A 146 0.51 -7.17 -9.17
CA THR A 146 0.96 -8.08 -10.25
C THR A 146 1.67 -7.31 -11.36
N PRO A 147 3.01 -7.22 -11.30
CA PRO A 147 3.76 -6.53 -12.34
C PRO A 147 3.87 -7.39 -13.61
N ILE A 148 3.18 -7.00 -14.69
CA ILE A 148 3.31 -7.65 -16.02
C ILE A 148 4.77 -7.56 -16.52
N LYS A 149 5.40 -6.38 -16.40
CA LYS A 149 6.84 -6.16 -16.65
C LYS A 149 7.31 -4.87 -15.99
N MET A 150 8.07 -4.96 -14.91
CA MET A 150 8.61 -3.76 -14.23
C MET A 150 9.86 -3.21 -14.92
N SER A 151 9.87 -1.89 -15.16
CA SER A 151 11.07 -1.18 -15.59
C SER A 151 12.17 -1.26 -14.53
N LYS A 152 13.44 -1.14 -14.94
CA LYS A 152 14.59 -1.10 -14.01
C LYS A 152 14.48 0.04 -13.00
N ASN A 153 13.78 1.13 -13.32
CA ASN A 153 13.60 2.26 -12.42
C ASN A 153 12.59 1.93 -11.31
N ILE A 154 11.45 1.34 -11.67
CA ILE A 154 10.42 0.93 -10.69
C ILE A 154 10.97 -0.12 -9.74
N LYS A 155 11.72 -1.12 -10.25
CA LYS A 155 12.37 -2.13 -9.39
C LYS A 155 13.27 -1.50 -8.32
N LYS A 156 13.98 -0.42 -8.65
CA LYS A 156 14.85 0.29 -7.69
C LYS A 156 14.08 1.01 -6.56
N GLN A 157 12.81 1.32 -6.78
CA GLN A 157 11.95 2.02 -5.82
C GLN A 157 11.24 1.05 -4.87
N LEU A 158 11.20 -0.25 -5.18
CA LEU A 158 10.61 -1.25 -4.28
C LEU A 158 11.32 -1.26 -2.93
N PRO A 159 10.59 -1.58 -1.83
CA PRO A 159 11.18 -1.77 -0.52
C PRO A 159 12.35 -2.74 -0.58
N ALA A 160 13.44 -2.41 0.11
CA ALA A 160 14.60 -3.29 0.22
C ALA A 160 14.25 -4.57 0.99
N TRP A 161 13.30 -4.46 1.91
CA TRP A 161 12.96 -5.49 2.88
C TRP A 161 11.56 -6.01 2.62
N HIS A 162 11.38 -7.33 2.75
CA HIS A 162 10.07 -7.97 2.68
C HIS A 162 9.28 -7.68 1.41
N ASN A 163 9.94 -7.33 0.30
CA ASN A 163 9.21 -6.99 -0.93
C ASN A 163 8.58 -8.25 -1.56
N ILE A 164 7.49 -8.05 -2.30
CA ILE A 164 6.72 -9.13 -2.95
C ILE A 164 7.55 -10.04 -3.86
N GLY A 165 8.66 -9.53 -4.41
CA GLY A 165 9.55 -10.30 -5.29
C GLY A 165 10.66 -11.07 -4.58
N ALA A 166 10.78 -10.95 -3.24
CA ALA A 166 11.87 -11.57 -2.50
C ALA A 166 11.54 -13.02 -2.09
N PRO A 167 12.46 -13.98 -2.26
CA PRO A 167 12.27 -15.34 -1.78
C PRO A 167 12.12 -15.40 -0.26
N GLN A 168 11.41 -16.43 0.21
CA GLN A 168 11.32 -16.72 1.64
C GLN A 168 12.74 -16.94 2.21
N ASN A 169 13.00 -16.43 3.41
CA ASN A 169 14.29 -16.52 4.12
C ASN A 169 15.47 -15.70 3.56
N MET A 170 15.24 -14.81 2.58
CA MET A 170 16.28 -13.88 2.10
C MET A 170 16.82 -12.94 3.20
N TYR A 171 16.00 -12.66 4.21
CA TYR A 171 16.28 -11.63 5.20
C TYR A 171 16.67 -12.22 6.55
N HIS A 172 17.90 -11.95 6.98
CA HIS A 172 18.40 -12.34 8.29
C HIS A 172 18.47 -11.14 9.22
N LYS A 173 17.73 -11.18 10.34
CA LYS A 173 17.65 -10.09 11.33
C LYS A 173 19.04 -9.57 11.75
N THR A 174 19.93 -10.47 12.15
CA THR A 174 21.26 -10.10 12.67
C THR A 174 22.18 -9.55 11.59
N LYS A 175 22.19 -10.16 10.40
CA LYS A 175 23.05 -9.73 9.28
C LYS A 175 22.58 -8.39 8.69
N ASN A 176 21.27 -8.17 8.60
CA ASN A 176 20.68 -7.00 7.94
C ASN A 176 20.53 -5.80 8.87
N LYS A 177 20.65 -5.98 10.20
CA LYS A 177 20.44 -4.93 11.20
C LYS A 177 21.21 -3.64 10.90
N CYS A 178 22.52 -3.75 10.63
CA CYS A 178 23.34 -2.57 10.31
C CYS A 178 22.87 -1.86 9.03
N LEU A 179 22.46 -2.61 8.00
CA LEU A 179 21.92 -2.02 6.77
C LEU A 179 20.61 -1.25 7.02
N GLN A 180 19.76 -1.77 7.90
CA GLN A 180 18.47 -1.17 8.25
C GLN A 180 18.64 0.07 9.13
N GLU A 181 19.39 -0.04 10.23
CA GLU A 181 19.46 0.98 11.28
C GLU A 181 20.54 2.03 11.00
N THR A 182 21.74 1.58 10.58
CA THR A 182 22.92 2.46 10.44
C THR A 182 23.04 3.04 9.03
N HIS A 183 22.89 2.18 8.00
CA HIS A 183 22.95 2.64 6.61
C HIS A 183 21.62 3.20 6.11
N ASN A 184 20.53 3.04 6.88
CA ASN A 184 19.21 3.57 6.57
C ASN A 184 18.69 3.10 5.19
N VAL A 185 18.96 1.84 4.82
CA VAL A 185 18.55 1.27 3.53
C VAL A 185 17.04 1.10 3.52
N GLN A 186 16.35 1.82 2.62
CA GLN A 186 14.90 1.78 2.47
C GLN A 186 14.47 0.98 1.25
N ASN A 187 15.13 1.18 0.10
CA ASN A 187 14.74 0.60 -1.17
C ASN A 187 15.89 -0.13 -1.88
N ILE A 188 15.55 -0.86 -2.95
CA ILE A 188 16.52 -1.60 -3.76
C ILE A 188 17.61 -0.67 -4.34
N LYS A 189 17.32 0.61 -4.62
CA LYS A 189 18.33 1.61 -5.02
C LYS A 189 19.41 1.78 -3.96
N ASN A 190 19.04 1.80 -2.68
CA ASN A 190 19.99 1.90 -1.57
C ASN A 190 20.88 0.64 -1.46
N LEU A 191 20.31 -0.56 -1.62
CA LEU A 191 21.08 -1.82 -1.67
C LEU A 191 22.08 -1.81 -2.82
N ILE A 192 21.62 -1.41 -4.02
CA ILE A 192 22.49 -1.27 -5.20
C ILE A 192 23.62 -0.27 -4.94
N LYS A 193 23.33 0.88 -4.31
CA LYS A 193 24.35 1.87 -3.96
C LYS A 193 25.37 1.28 -2.97
N CYS A 194 24.92 0.48 -2.00
CA CYS A 194 25.80 -0.18 -1.05
C CYS A 194 26.71 -1.21 -1.71
N ARG A 195 26.19 -2.10 -2.57
CA ARG A 195 27.01 -3.13 -3.23
C ARG A 195 27.96 -2.57 -4.31
N LYS A 196 27.58 -1.49 -5.00
CA LYS A 196 28.39 -0.86 -6.06
C LYS A 196 29.80 -0.46 -5.61
N ARG A 197 30.05 -0.32 -4.30
CA ARG A 197 31.38 -0.03 -3.77
C ARG A 197 32.35 -1.21 -3.92
N LEU A 198 31.84 -2.45 -3.97
CA LEU A 198 32.64 -3.65 -4.16
C LEU A 198 33.23 -3.73 -5.57
N THR A 199 32.59 -3.07 -6.54
CA THR A 199 32.98 -3.09 -7.96
C THR A 199 33.54 -1.75 -8.46
N ARG A 200 33.56 -0.71 -7.61
CA ARG A 200 34.09 0.61 -7.99
C ARG A 200 35.62 0.61 -7.90
N LEU A 201 36.25 0.57 -9.07
CA LEU A 201 37.70 0.66 -9.28
C LEU A 201 38.20 2.09 -9.58
N ARG A 202 37.37 3.13 -9.46
CA ARG A 202 37.78 4.52 -9.81
C ARG A 202 37.36 5.55 -8.75
N GLY A 203 38.34 6.32 -8.27
CA GLY A 203 38.28 7.39 -7.25
C GLY A 203 39.51 7.41 -6.32
N ASP A 204 39.67 8.48 -5.51
CA ASP A 204 40.91 8.83 -4.77
C ASP A 204 41.50 7.75 -3.85
N LEU A 205 40.72 6.76 -3.41
CA LEU A 205 41.22 5.57 -2.73
C LEU A 205 40.39 4.35 -3.13
N LEU A 206 41.06 3.36 -3.73
CA LEU A 206 40.46 2.09 -4.11
C LEU A 206 39.82 1.40 -2.90
N HIS A 207 38.65 0.80 -3.13
CA HIS A 207 38.02 -0.02 -2.11
C HIS A 207 38.84 -1.30 -1.90
N VAL A 208 38.99 -1.71 -0.64
CA VAL A 208 39.74 -2.90 -0.25
C VAL A 208 38.86 -3.75 0.67
N SER A 209 38.97 -5.08 0.53
CA SER A 209 38.21 -6.10 1.26
C SER A 209 38.57 -6.19 2.75
N ARG A 210 38.50 -5.08 3.49
CA ARG A 210 38.80 -4.98 4.92
C ARG A 210 37.83 -4.05 5.66
N LYS A 211 37.60 -4.33 6.94
CA LYS A 211 36.72 -3.54 7.83
C LYS A 211 37.12 -2.05 7.93
N THR A 212 38.42 -1.75 7.84
CA THR A 212 39.03 -0.42 7.95
C THR A 212 39.34 0.24 6.61
N CYS A 213 38.70 -0.18 5.50
CA CYS A 213 38.95 0.42 4.17
C CYS A 213 38.90 1.96 4.22
N ALA A 214 39.94 2.61 3.70
CA ALA A 214 40.14 4.06 3.79
C ALA A 214 39.30 4.86 2.78
N CYS A 215 38.61 4.19 1.85
CA CYS A 215 37.78 4.89 0.88
C CYS A 215 36.69 5.74 1.54
N SER A 216 36.33 6.85 0.89
CA SER A 216 35.39 7.85 1.41
C SER A 216 34.05 7.26 1.86
N ASN A 217 33.53 6.28 1.11
CA ASN A 217 32.27 5.59 1.45
C ASN A 217 32.37 4.79 2.75
N CYS A 218 33.45 4.02 2.93
CA CYS A 218 33.66 3.23 4.14
C CYS A 218 33.96 4.12 5.35
N LYS A 219 34.71 5.22 5.17
CA LYS A 219 34.94 6.22 6.23
C LYS A 219 33.63 6.85 6.69
N ARG A 220 32.79 7.30 5.76
CA ARG A 220 31.47 7.86 6.06
C ARG A 220 30.56 6.88 6.79
N ASP A 221 30.54 5.61 6.40
CA ASP A 221 29.70 4.61 7.07
C ASP A 221 30.21 4.30 8.49
N ARG A 222 31.53 4.27 8.70
CA ARG A 222 32.11 4.16 10.06
C ARG A 222 31.76 5.36 10.93
N ASN A 223 31.79 6.58 10.38
CA ASN A 223 31.36 7.78 11.11
C ASN A 223 29.89 7.75 11.52
N LYS A 224 29.06 6.94 10.85
CA LYS A 224 27.66 6.69 11.24
C LYS A 224 27.50 5.56 12.27
N GLY A 225 28.59 4.91 12.69
CA GLY A 225 28.58 3.80 13.64
C GLY A 225 28.69 2.40 13.02
N CYS A 226 28.89 2.27 11.70
CA CYS A 226 29.04 0.95 11.09
C CYS A 226 30.41 0.34 11.43
N LYS A 227 30.44 -0.84 12.06
CA LYS A 227 31.69 -1.52 12.44
C LYS A 227 32.43 -2.17 11.26
N ASN A 228 31.71 -2.60 10.22
CA ASN A 228 32.30 -3.28 9.06
C ASN A 228 31.55 -2.96 7.76
N PRO A 229 31.85 -1.81 7.11
CA PRO A 229 31.17 -1.39 5.89
C PRO A 229 31.36 -2.36 4.71
N TYR A 230 32.48 -3.10 4.67
CA TYR A 230 32.74 -4.11 3.65
C TYR A 230 31.74 -5.27 3.77
N TYR A 231 31.58 -5.81 4.98
CA TYR A 231 30.62 -6.89 5.25
C TYR A 231 29.18 -6.47 4.93
N CYS A 232 28.78 -5.25 5.30
CA CYS A 232 27.46 -4.72 4.94
C CYS A 232 27.25 -4.64 3.41
N ALA A 233 28.28 -4.28 2.65
CA ALA A 233 28.22 -4.28 1.18
C ALA A 233 28.12 -5.70 0.59
N GLN A 234 28.77 -6.70 1.21
CA GLN A 234 28.62 -8.11 0.83
C GLN A 234 27.19 -8.61 1.09
N ILE A 235 26.62 -8.30 2.26
CA ILE A 235 25.23 -8.65 2.59
C ILE A 235 24.26 -8.01 1.59
N ALA A 236 24.48 -6.75 1.21
CA ALA A 236 23.66 -6.04 0.22
C ALA A 236 23.73 -6.63 -1.20
N THR A 237 24.65 -7.55 -1.48
CA THR A 237 24.69 -8.32 -2.73
C THR A 237 23.78 -9.54 -2.69
N LYS A 238 23.53 -10.08 -1.48
CA LYS A 238 22.72 -11.27 -1.22
C LYS A 238 21.27 -10.94 -0.83
N SER A 239 20.96 -9.64 -0.69
CA SER A 239 19.64 -9.06 -0.34
C SER A 239 19.02 -8.40 -1.55
#